data_AF-A0A350WY92-F1
#
_entry.id   AF-A0A350WY92-F1
#
_cell.length_a   1.000
_cell.length_b   1.000
_cell.length_c   1.000
_cell.angle_alpha   90.00
_cell.angle_beta   90.00
_cell.angle_gamma   90.00
#
_symmetry.space_group_name_H-M   'P 1'
#
loop_
_entity.id
_entity.type
_entity.pdbx_description
1 polymer ?
#
loop_
_entity_poly.entity_id
_entity_poly.type
_entity_poly.pdbx_seq_one_letter_code
_entity_poly.pdbx_strand_id
1 'polypeptide(L)'
;MEDIIERDTLGNYRKQNPEYAKVRYQLKKAQQNQDDDTIKSLTKKLKTVSATDLMDANFRRIKYVRYADDFLIGIIGDKAYAEQLKTEIGNFLKDVLKLRLSDEKTKVTNAAHDSAQFLGFHITKRKNRLVIFMDTKQMIKKLHDNGMCDASGYPRAITNLLSLPIQDIIKYGNQVLRGLLHSQQGCHNFFEGWRIQYIIQYAIAKTIGRKHDMSMKATFKKFGDRLNYTYTSAKGVAKETYLAMYKSFRRNKEFFNNWLQKLKEPIEYLDKKQNPLSKTCYLCGDPQQTKMYHRRRKSLLQLPYPHIVKEMIRINRRQICLCPTCFQQVEANQLEYNQITKQRKLY
;
A
#
# COMPACT_ATOMS: atom_id res chain seq x y z
N MET A 1 22.51 7.92 -11.91
CA MET A 1 21.83 6.66 -12.29
C MET A 1 21.53 6.64 -13.78
N GLU A 2 21.03 7.74 -14.35
CA GLU A 2 20.84 7.86 -15.80
C GLU A 2 22.18 7.66 -16.54
N ASP A 3 23.26 8.31 -16.10
CA ASP A 3 24.61 8.11 -16.67
C ASP A 3 25.10 6.66 -16.62
N ILE A 4 24.80 5.94 -15.53
CA ILE A 4 25.17 4.52 -15.35
C ILE A 4 24.35 3.64 -16.30
N ILE A 5 23.08 3.97 -16.51
CA ILE A 5 22.22 3.23 -17.45
C ILE A 5 22.71 3.44 -18.87
N GLU A 6 23.06 4.67 -19.25
CA GLU A 6 23.56 4.98 -20.59
C GLU A 6 24.94 4.33 -20.85
N ARG A 7 25.85 4.39 -19.87
CA ARG A 7 27.19 3.80 -19.98
C ARG A 7 27.17 2.27 -20.07
N ASP A 8 26.38 1.63 -19.22
CA ASP A 8 26.51 0.19 -18.94
C ASP A 8 25.44 -0.67 -19.64
N THR A 9 24.56 -0.06 -20.46
CA THR A 9 23.64 -0.80 -21.35
C THR A 9 24.33 -1.22 -22.64
N LEU A 10 24.90 -2.43 -22.64
CA LEU A 10 25.69 -2.96 -23.77
C LEU A 10 24.93 -4.01 -24.60
N GLY A 11 25.14 -3.97 -25.93
CA GLY A 11 24.73 -5.00 -26.89
C GLY A 11 23.25 -4.97 -27.29
N ASN A 12 22.91 -5.20 -28.56
CA ASN A 12 21.51 -5.24 -29.05
C ASN A 12 20.83 -6.59 -28.84
N TYR A 13 21.58 -7.68 -28.99
CA TYR A 13 21.10 -9.06 -28.88
C TYR A 13 22.08 -9.90 -28.07
N ARG A 14 21.56 -10.92 -27.38
CA ARG A 14 22.39 -11.92 -26.70
C ARG A 14 22.96 -12.91 -27.69
N LYS A 15 24.21 -13.33 -27.48
CA LYS A 15 24.81 -14.42 -28.23
C LYS A 15 23.97 -15.70 -28.09
N GLN A 16 23.87 -16.46 -29.18
CA GLN A 16 23.24 -17.76 -29.15
C GLN A 16 24.09 -18.72 -28.32
N ASN A 17 23.46 -19.51 -27.45
CA ASN A 17 24.19 -20.51 -26.67
C ASN A 17 24.79 -21.56 -27.62
N PRO A 18 26.12 -21.76 -27.65
CA PRO A 18 26.77 -22.74 -28.53
C PRO A 18 26.28 -24.17 -28.28
N GLU A 19 25.98 -24.53 -27.03
CA GLU A 19 25.45 -25.85 -26.68
C GLU A 19 24.06 -26.06 -27.28
N TYR A 20 23.19 -25.05 -27.18
CA TYR A 20 21.87 -25.09 -27.80
C TYR A 20 21.96 -25.19 -29.33
N ALA A 21 22.90 -24.47 -29.95
CA ALA A 21 23.13 -24.55 -31.40
C ALA A 21 23.58 -25.97 -31.83
N LYS A 22 24.46 -26.61 -31.06
CA LYS A 22 24.89 -28.00 -31.28
C LYS A 22 23.74 -28.99 -31.16
N VAL A 23 22.95 -28.92 -30.09
CA VAL A 23 21.80 -29.83 -29.89
C VAL A 23 20.74 -29.63 -30.98
N ARG A 24 20.49 -28.38 -31.40
CA ARG A 24 19.59 -28.06 -32.51
C ARG A 24 20.08 -28.63 -33.84
N TYR A 25 21.39 -28.55 -34.12
CA TYR A 25 21.99 -29.15 -35.31
C TYR A 25 21.85 -30.67 -35.30
N GLN A 26 22.14 -31.32 -34.17
CA GLN A 26 21.98 -32.77 -33.99
C GLN A 26 20.53 -33.20 -34.18
N LEU A 27 19.56 -32.43 -33.67
CA LEU A 27 18.14 -32.71 -33.88
C LEU A 27 17.78 -32.66 -35.37
N LYS A 28 18.24 -31.64 -36.09
CA LYS A 28 17.97 -31.50 -37.53
C LYS A 28 18.54 -32.69 -38.33
N LYS A 29 19.73 -33.18 -37.95
CA LYS A 29 20.35 -34.36 -38.57
C LYS A 29 19.59 -35.65 -38.24
N ALA A 30 19.16 -35.83 -36.99
CA ALA A 30 18.35 -36.98 -36.57
C ALA A 30 16.97 -37.02 -37.26
N GLN A 31 16.36 -35.85 -37.50
CA GLN A 31 15.11 -35.73 -38.27
C GLN A 31 15.28 -36.15 -39.75
N GLN A 32 16.46 -35.86 -40.33
CA GLN A 32 16.77 -36.29 -41.70
C GLN A 32 16.99 -37.81 -41.79
N ASN A 33 17.49 -38.43 -40.72
CA ASN A 33 17.76 -39.87 -40.64
C ASN A 33 16.58 -40.72 -40.13
N GLN A 34 15.46 -40.10 -39.72
CA GLN A 34 14.27 -40.76 -39.16
C GLN A 34 14.51 -41.59 -37.87
N ASP A 35 15.47 -41.16 -37.03
CA ASP A 35 15.80 -41.83 -35.76
C ASP A 35 14.93 -41.34 -34.59
N ASP A 36 13.78 -41.97 -34.35
CA ASP A 36 12.77 -41.51 -33.37
C ASP A 36 13.26 -41.39 -31.92
N ASP A 37 14.13 -42.28 -31.46
CA ASP A 37 14.62 -42.27 -30.06
C ASP A 37 15.63 -41.14 -29.81
N THR A 38 16.46 -40.84 -30.82
CA THR A 38 17.39 -39.70 -30.74
C THR A 38 16.65 -38.37 -30.81
N ILE A 39 15.57 -38.28 -31.61
CA ILE A 39 14.70 -37.10 -31.69
C ILE A 39 14.05 -36.82 -30.32
N LYS A 40 13.50 -37.84 -29.66
CA LYS A 40 12.87 -37.69 -28.33
C LYS A 40 13.87 -37.19 -27.29
N SER A 41 15.07 -37.76 -27.24
CA SER A 41 16.09 -37.38 -26.26
C SER A 41 16.64 -35.96 -26.50
N LEU A 42 16.91 -35.59 -27.75
CA LEU A 42 17.41 -34.25 -28.13
C LEU A 42 16.34 -33.17 -27.94
N THR A 43 15.06 -33.50 -28.16
CA THR A 43 13.94 -32.58 -27.87
C THR A 43 13.81 -32.30 -26.38
N LYS A 44 14.07 -33.31 -25.53
CA LYS A 44 14.09 -33.14 -24.06
C LYS A 44 15.27 -32.25 -23.63
N LYS A 45 16.45 -32.43 -24.23
CA LYS A 45 17.64 -31.59 -24.02
C LYS A 45 17.40 -30.13 -24.47
N LEU A 46 16.75 -29.91 -25.61
CA LEU A 46 16.41 -28.55 -26.09
C LEU A 46 15.47 -27.78 -25.18
N LYS A 47 14.59 -28.46 -24.45
CA LYS A 47 13.71 -27.82 -23.46
C LYS A 47 14.43 -27.42 -22.18
N THR A 48 15.59 -28.04 -21.89
CA THR A 48 16.39 -27.78 -20.69
C THR A 48 17.45 -26.72 -20.93
N VAL A 49 18.12 -26.74 -22.08
CA VAL A 49 19.16 -25.77 -22.43
C VAL A 49 18.54 -24.46 -22.91
N SER A 50 19.06 -23.32 -22.44
CA SER A 50 18.60 -22.00 -22.89
C SER A 50 19.06 -21.70 -24.32
N ALA A 51 18.16 -21.16 -25.15
CA ALA A 51 18.46 -20.79 -26.53
C ALA A 51 19.52 -19.68 -26.67
N THR A 52 19.60 -18.81 -25.67
CA THR A 52 20.54 -17.70 -25.59
C THR A 52 21.48 -17.90 -24.42
N ASP A 53 22.69 -17.35 -24.55
CA ASP A 53 23.64 -17.31 -23.45
C ASP A 53 23.12 -16.38 -22.35
N LEU A 54 23.02 -16.91 -21.14
CA LEU A 54 22.49 -16.18 -19.99
C LEU A 54 23.57 -15.30 -19.34
N MET A 55 24.85 -15.62 -19.54
CA MET A 55 26.03 -14.98 -18.93
C MET A 55 26.90 -14.27 -19.98
N ASP A 56 26.27 -13.78 -21.05
CA ASP A 56 26.97 -13.04 -22.11
C ASP A 56 27.54 -11.72 -21.57
N ALA A 57 28.87 -11.62 -21.45
CA ALA A 57 29.57 -10.43 -20.95
C ALA A 57 29.30 -9.16 -21.79
N ASN A 58 28.92 -9.35 -23.05
CA ASN A 58 28.66 -8.29 -24.02
C ASN A 58 27.20 -7.81 -24.03
N PHE A 59 26.31 -8.48 -23.28
CA PHE A 59 24.91 -8.06 -23.16
C PHE A 59 24.58 -7.65 -21.73
N ARG A 60 24.44 -6.34 -21.50
CA ARG A 60 24.03 -5.79 -20.22
C ARG A 60 22.82 -4.88 -20.36
N ARG A 61 21.92 -4.98 -19.39
CA ARG A 61 20.76 -4.09 -19.26
C ARG A 61 20.57 -3.71 -17.80
N ILE A 62 20.44 -2.42 -17.56
CA ILE A 62 20.14 -1.88 -16.24
C ILE A 62 18.79 -1.18 -16.34
N LYS A 63 17.91 -1.46 -15.39
CA LYS A 63 16.65 -0.75 -15.19
C LYS A 63 16.62 -0.20 -13.78
N TYR A 64 16.17 1.04 -13.65
CA TYR A 64 16.07 1.73 -12.37
C TYR A 64 14.62 2.14 -12.12
N VAL A 65 14.15 1.89 -10.89
CA VAL A 65 12.85 2.37 -10.40
C VAL A 65 13.05 2.89 -8.99
N ARG A 66 12.54 4.10 -8.69
CA ARG A 66 12.61 4.71 -7.36
C ARG A 66 11.22 5.15 -6.89
N TYR A 67 10.95 4.94 -5.61
CA TYR A 67 9.78 5.45 -4.91
C TYR A 67 10.21 6.03 -3.55
N ALA A 68 10.14 7.35 -3.42
CA ALA A 68 10.64 8.07 -2.23
C ALA A 68 12.08 7.64 -1.89
N ASP A 69 12.32 6.99 -0.76
CA ASP A 69 13.65 6.53 -0.32
C ASP A 69 13.98 5.10 -0.79
N ASP A 70 12.98 4.33 -1.20
CA ASP A 70 13.16 2.95 -1.66
C ASP A 70 13.40 2.92 -3.18
N PHE A 71 14.43 2.21 -3.61
CA PHE A 71 14.72 2.02 -5.04
C PHE A 71 15.04 0.57 -5.38
N LEU A 72 14.74 0.19 -6.61
CA LEU A 72 14.97 -1.13 -7.17
C LEU A 72 15.81 -0.99 -8.44
N ILE A 73 16.88 -1.79 -8.51
CA ILE A 73 17.76 -1.85 -9.68
C ILE A 73 17.66 -3.25 -10.26
N GLY A 74 17.13 -3.36 -11.48
CA GLY A 74 17.11 -4.60 -12.24
C GLY A 74 18.34 -4.69 -13.13
N ILE A 75 19.23 -5.63 -12.85
CA ILE A 75 20.45 -5.86 -13.64
C ILE A 75 20.31 -7.19 -14.38
N ILE A 76 20.59 -7.15 -15.67
CA ILE A 76 20.88 -8.32 -16.47
C ILE A 76 22.40 -8.36 -16.66
N GLY A 77 23.08 -9.24 -15.93
CA GLY A 77 24.53 -9.39 -15.96
C GLY A 77 25.05 -10.19 -14.77
N ASP A 78 26.37 -10.18 -14.60
CA ASP A 78 27.07 -10.95 -13.57
C ASP A 78 26.86 -10.37 -12.16
N LYS A 79 26.97 -11.25 -11.16
CA LYS A 79 26.87 -10.87 -9.75
C LYS A 79 27.99 -9.90 -9.32
N ALA A 80 29.20 -10.11 -9.82
CA ALA A 80 30.36 -9.26 -9.53
C ALA A 80 30.10 -7.79 -9.92
N TYR A 81 29.45 -7.58 -11.06
CA TYR A 81 29.06 -6.25 -11.50
C TYR A 81 27.99 -5.63 -10.59
N ALA A 82 27.02 -6.42 -10.12
CA ALA A 82 26.02 -5.94 -9.18
C ALA A 82 26.63 -5.49 -7.83
N GLU A 83 27.68 -6.17 -7.37
CA GLU A 83 28.43 -5.81 -6.15
C GLU A 83 29.28 -4.54 -6.34
N GLN A 84 29.92 -4.39 -7.51
CA GLN A 84 30.61 -3.15 -7.87
C GLN A 84 29.66 -1.95 -7.88
N LEU A 85 28.53 -2.09 -8.57
CA LEU A 85 27.52 -1.04 -8.68
C LEU A 85 26.89 -0.70 -7.32
N LYS A 86 26.73 -1.69 -6.43
CA LYS A 86 26.32 -1.45 -5.04
C LYS A 86 27.33 -0.56 -4.30
N THR A 87 28.62 -0.83 -4.48
CA THR A 87 29.70 -0.07 -3.84
C THR A 87 29.77 1.36 -4.38
N GLU A 88 29.68 1.54 -5.71
CA GLU A 88 29.66 2.84 -6.37
C GLU A 88 28.49 3.71 -5.88
N ILE A 89 27.28 3.14 -5.81
CA ILE A 89 26.10 3.84 -5.28
C ILE A 89 26.25 4.16 -3.79
N GLY A 90 26.83 3.23 -3.01
CA GLY A 90 27.11 3.44 -1.59
C GLY A 90 28.04 4.62 -1.35
N ASN A 91 29.13 4.71 -2.11
CA ASN A 91 30.09 5.81 -2.03
C ASN A 91 29.44 7.14 -2.43
N PHE A 92 28.68 7.16 -3.54
CA PHE A 92 27.95 8.35 -3.96
C PHE A 92 26.97 8.87 -2.89
N LEU A 93 26.20 7.97 -2.26
CA LEU A 93 25.25 8.34 -1.20
C LEU A 93 25.95 8.89 0.04
N LYS A 94 27.14 8.38 0.35
CA LYS A 94 27.94 8.81 1.50
C LYS A 94 28.67 10.14 1.25
N ASP A 95 29.30 10.28 0.09
CA ASP A 95 30.22 11.38 -0.19
C ASP A 95 29.46 12.63 -0.66
N VAL A 96 28.46 12.46 -1.53
CA VAL A 96 27.69 13.58 -2.10
C VAL A 96 26.50 13.93 -1.22
N LEU A 97 25.68 12.92 -0.87
CA LEU A 97 24.42 13.13 -0.16
C LEU A 97 24.56 13.08 1.37
N LYS A 98 25.71 12.63 1.89
CA LYS A 98 25.99 12.47 3.33
C LYS A 98 24.94 11.62 4.06
N LEU A 99 24.36 10.65 3.35
CA LEU A 99 23.37 9.73 3.90
C LEU A 99 24.04 8.43 4.32
N ARG A 100 23.71 7.92 5.51
CA ARG A 100 24.15 6.61 5.97
C ARG A 100 23.25 5.54 5.35
N LEU A 101 23.82 4.69 4.50
CA LEU A 101 23.12 3.52 3.97
C LEU A 101 22.92 2.49 5.08
N SER A 102 21.74 1.88 5.15
CA SER A 102 21.53 0.70 5.99
C SER A 102 21.86 -0.55 5.16
N ASP A 103 22.99 -1.17 5.44
CA ASP A 103 23.46 -2.37 4.71
C ASP A 103 22.49 -3.55 4.82
N GLU A 104 21.75 -3.63 5.93
CA GLU A 104 20.72 -4.65 6.17
C GLU A 104 19.56 -4.59 5.16
N LYS A 105 19.26 -3.41 4.63
CA LYS A 105 18.16 -3.23 3.65
C LYS A 105 18.61 -3.51 2.21
N THR A 106 19.90 -3.46 1.92
CA THR A 106 20.43 -3.53 0.55
C THR A 106 20.92 -4.94 0.19
N LYS A 107 19.97 -5.89 0.11
CA LYS A 107 20.28 -7.27 -0.27
C LYS A 107 20.31 -7.41 -1.80
N VAL A 108 21.43 -7.89 -2.33
CA VAL A 108 21.52 -8.35 -3.72
C VAL A 108 20.89 -9.74 -3.80
N THR A 109 19.70 -9.84 -4.39
CA THR A 109 18.96 -11.11 -4.55
C THR A 109 18.98 -11.57 -6.00
N ASN A 110 19.21 -12.86 -6.24
CA ASN A 110 19.07 -13.42 -7.58
C ASN A 110 17.58 -13.62 -7.89
N ALA A 111 17.02 -12.81 -8.78
CA ALA A 111 15.60 -12.82 -9.13
C ALA A 111 15.08 -14.16 -9.70
N ALA A 112 15.96 -15.09 -10.09
CA ALA A 112 15.59 -16.43 -10.57
C ALA A 112 15.27 -17.42 -9.43
N HIS A 113 15.94 -17.29 -8.28
CA HIS A 113 15.80 -18.21 -7.14
C HIS A 113 15.14 -17.55 -5.93
N ASP A 114 15.39 -16.25 -5.75
CA ASP A 114 14.89 -15.46 -4.64
C ASP A 114 13.83 -14.44 -5.09
N SER A 115 13.02 -14.00 -4.14
CA SER A 115 12.09 -12.88 -4.33
C SER A 115 12.68 -11.59 -3.80
N ALA A 116 12.56 -10.50 -4.56
CA ALA A 116 12.87 -9.15 -4.09
C ALA A 116 11.61 -8.52 -3.45
N GLN A 117 11.73 -7.94 -2.26
CA GLN A 117 10.63 -7.22 -1.62
C GLN A 117 10.71 -5.73 -1.99
N PHE A 118 9.62 -5.16 -2.51
CA PHE A 118 9.54 -3.74 -2.87
C PHE A 118 8.12 -3.21 -2.63
N LEU A 119 7.97 -2.15 -1.84
CA LEU A 119 6.68 -1.51 -1.51
C LEU A 119 5.58 -2.49 -1.00
N GLY A 120 5.98 -3.55 -0.29
CA GLY A 120 5.05 -4.59 0.21
C GLY A 120 4.66 -5.65 -0.81
N PHE A 121 5.33 -5.70 -1.96
CA PHE A 121 5.18 -6.75 -2.97
C PHE A 121 6.44 -7.62 -3.03
N HIS A 122 6.26 -8.90 -3.37
CA HIS A 122 7.35 -9.82 -3.70
C HIS A 122 7.46 -9.97 -5.22
N ILE A 123 8.60 -9.62 -5.78
CA ILE A 123 8.87 -9.70 -7.21
C ILE A 123 9.78 -10.90 -7.47
N THR A 124 9.34 -11.80 -8.34
CA THR A 124 10.10 -13.01 -8.72
C THR A 124 10.05 -13.20 -10.23
N LYS A 125 11.11 -13.77 -10.80
CA LYS A 125 11.12 -14.20 -12.21
C LYS A 125 10.59 -15.64 -12.30
N ARG A 126 9.50 -15.85 -13.05
CA ARG A 126 9.06 -17.19 -13.45
C ARG A 126 9.28 -17.36 -14.95
N LYS A 127 10.15 -18.29 -15.33
CA LYS A 127 10.57 -18.50 -16.73
C LYS A 127 11.09 -17.18 -17.33
N ASN A 128 10.38 -16.63 -18.31
CA ASN A 128 10.76 -15.40 -19.01
C ASN A 128 9.86 -14.20 -18.64
N ARG A 129 9.09 -14.28 -17.54
CA ARG A 129 8.19 -13.20 -17.11
C ARG A 129 8.42 -12.84 -15.64
N LEU A 130 8.33 -11.55 -15.35
CA LEU A 130 8.27 -11.03 -13.99
C LEU A 130 6.86 -11.27 -13.44
N VAL A 131 6.80 -11.78 -12.22
CA VAL A 131 5.57 -12.08 -11.50
C VAL A 131 5.64 -11.38 -10.15
N ILE A 132 4.55 -10.67 -9.84
CA ILE A 132 4.39 -9.91 -8.60
C ILE A 132 3.45 -10.71 -7.70
N PHE A 133 3.86 -10.90 -6.45
CA PHE A 133 3.11 -11.58 -5.40
C PHE A 133 2.79 -10.58 -4.27
N MET A 134 1.66 -10.77 -3.61
CA MET A 134 1.31 -10.05 -2.39
C MET A 134 2.02 -10.69 -1.20
N ASP A 135 2.46 -9.87 -0.25
CA ASP A 135 3.01 -10.33 1.03
C ASP A 135 1.88 -10.64 2.02
N THR A 136 1.31 -11.85 1.89
CA THR A 136 0.21 -12.32 2.75
C THR A 136 0.61 -12.37 4.22
N LYS A 137 1.89 -12.64 4.53
CA LYS A 137 2.38 -12.72 5.91
C LYS A 137 2.37 -11.34 6.59
N GLN A 138 2.91 -10.32 5.92
CA GLN A 138 2.91 -8.96 6.45
C GLN A 138 1.48 -8.41 6.57
N MET A 139 0.57 -8.79 5.66
CA MET A 139 -0.84 -8.39 5.75
C MET A 139 -1.54 -9.02 6.96
N ILE A 140 -1.32 -10.31 7.24
CA ILE A 140 -1.86 -10.96 8.45
C ILE A 140 -1.26 -10.33 9.71
N LYS A 141 0.04 -10.00 9.70
CA LYS A 141 0.67 -9.28 10.81
C LYS A 141 0.00 -7.92 11.07
N LYS A 142 -0.29 -7.15 10.02
CA LYS A 142 -1.05 -5.88 10.15
C LYS A 142 -2.46 -6.08 10.71
N LEU A 143 -3.12 -7.19 10.39
CA LEU A 143 -4.43 -7.52 10.97
C LEU A 143 -4.33 -7.90 12.45
N HIS A 144 -3.26 -8.60 12.83
CA HIS A 144 -2.96 -8.92 14.22
C HIS A 144 -2.68 -7.64 15.03
N ASP A 145 -1.86 -6.74 14.50
CA ASP A 145 -1.52 -5.47 15.16
C ASP A 145 -2.74 -4.57 15.35
N ASN A 146 -3.73 -4.65 14.45
CA ASN A 146 -5.03 -3.97 14.58
C ASN A 146 -6.01 -4.71 15.53
N GLY A 147 -5.63 -5.84 16.12
CA GLY A 147 -6.46 -6.63 17.03
C GLY A 147 -7.56 -7.45 16.36
N MET A 148 -7.49 -7.64 15.03
CA MET A 148 -8.49 -8.41 14.28
C MET A 148 -8.24 -9.92 14.30
N CYS A 149 -7.01 -10.36 14.55
CA CYS A 149 -6.67 -11.77 14.63
C CYS A 149 -5.67 -12.07 15.74
N ASP A 150 -5.62 -13.34 16.10
CA ASP A 150 -4.62 -13.91 17.00
C ASP A 150 -3.28 -14.13 16.30
N ALA A 151 -2.21 -14.47 17.04
CA ALA A 151 -0.87 -14.73 16.49
C ALA A 151 -0.87 -15.85 15.44
N SER A 152 -1.79 -16.80 15.61
CA SER A 152 -2.07 -17.92 14.70
C SER A 152 -2.90 -17.53 13.46
N GLY A 153 -3.37 -16.28 13.37
CA GLY A 153 -4.17 -15.76 12.26
C GLY A 153 -5.66 -16.07 12.33
N TYR A 154 -6.19 -16.54 13.47
CA TYR A 154 -7.63 -16.74 13.65
C TYR A 154 -8.34 -15.44 14.07
N PRO A 155 -9.55 -15.17 13.56
CA PRO A 155 -10.25 -13.91 13.81
C PRO A 155 -10.67 -13.76 15.27
N ARG A 156 -10.52 -12.55 15.82
CA ARG A 156 -10.89 -12.19 17.20
C ARG A 156 -11.79 -10.94 17.19
N ALA A 157 -12.63 -10.80 18.21
CA ALA A 157 -13.40 -9.57 18.42
C ALA A 157 -12.46 -8.40 18.75
N ILE A 158 -12.68 -7.26 18.10
CA ILE A 158 -11.88 -6.06 18.27
C ILE A 158 -12.45 -5.27 19.45
N THR A 159 -11.82 -5.40 20.61
CA THR A 159 -12.30 -4.80 21.88
C THR A 159 -12.40 -3.28 21.81
N ASN A 160 -11.48 -2.63 21.11
CA ASN A 160 -11.38 -1.17 21.04
C ASN A 160 -12.55 -0.53 20.26
N LEU A 161 -13.26 -1.31 19.43
CA LEU A 161 -14.38 -0.82 18.63
C LEU A 161 -15.74 -1.08 19.29
N LEU A 162 -15.77 -1.73 20.46
CA LEU A 162 -17.02 -2.14 21.12
C LEU A 162 -17.90 -0.94 21.52
N SER A 163 -17.28 0.21 21.83
CA SER A 163 -17.98 1.45 22.16
C SER A 163 -18.61 2.14 20.94
N LEU A 164 -18.11 1.89 19.73
CA LEU A 164 -18.56 2.55 18.52
C LEU A 164 -19.89 1.99 18.02
N PRO A 165 -20.71 2.80 17.32
CA PRO A 165 -21.96 2.31 16.76
C PRO A 165 -21.71 1.34 15.59
N ILE A 166 -22.65 0.43 15.33
CA ILE A 166 -22.47 -0.72 14.41
C ILE A 166 -22.04 -0.28 13.01
N GLN A 167 -22.63 0.81 12.49
CA GLN A 167 -22.31 1.36 11.19
C GLN A 167 -20.84 1.76 11.06
N ASP A 168 -20.22 2.25 12.14
CA ASP A 168 -18.83 2.69 12.12
C ASP A 168 -17.86 1.51 12.27
N ILE A 169 -18.28 0.45 12.98
CA ILE A 169 -17.56 -0.83 13.02
C ILE A 169 -17.51 -1.44 11.60
N ILE A 170 -18.65 -1.47 10.89
CA ILE A 170 -18.71 -1.99 9.50
C ILE A 170 -17.87 -1.12 8.54
N LYS A 171 -17.97 0.21 8.65
CA LYS A 171 -17.14 1.13 7.85
C LYS A 171 -15.65 0.93 8.09
N TYR A 172 -15.24 0.70 9.33
CA TYR A 172 -13.85 0.38 9.66
C TYR A 172 -13.40 -0.91 8.99
N GLY A 173 -14.22 -1.97 9.05
CA GLY A 173 -13.96 -3.21 8.31
C GLY A 173 -13.77 -2.99 6.81
N ASN A 174 -14.62 -2.18 6.19
CA ASN A 174 -14.51 -1.80 4.77
C ASN A 174 -13.24 -1.01 4.46
N GLN A 175 -12.85 -0.07 5.34
CA GLN A 175 -11.63 0.71 5.18
C GLN A 175 -10.40 -0.19 5.20
N VAL A 176 -10.33 -1.14 6.15
CA VAL A 176 -9.22 -2.09 6.26
C VAL A 176 -9.19 -3.04 5.06
N LEU A 177 -10.34 -3.60 4.67
CA LEU A 177 -10.44 -4.50 3.52
C LEU A 177 -9.99 -3.81 2.22
N ARG A 178 -10.47 -2.58 1.99
CA ARG A 178 -10.09 -1.78 0.83
C ARG A 178 -8.60 -1.43 0.86
N GLY A 179 -8.10 -0.96 2.00
CA GLY A 179 -6.70 -0.55 2.16
C GLY A 179 -5.72 -1.69 1.91
N LEU A 180 -6.07 -2.91 2.32
CA LEU A 180 -5.21 -4.07 2.18
C LEU A 180 -5.29 -4.72 0.79
N LEU A 181 -6.49 -4.93 0.23
CA LEU A 181 -6.67 -5.75 -0.98
C LEU A 181 -6.76 -4.96 -2.28
N HIS A 182 -7.18 -3.70 -2.26
CA HIS A 182 -7.47 -2.97 -3.51
C HIS A 182 -6.23 -2.79 -4.39
N SER A 183 -5.07 -2.52 -3.79
CA SER A 183 -3.79 -2.39 -4.50
C SER A 183 -3.19 -3.72 -4.94
N GLN A 184 -3.77 -4.85 -4.52
CA GLN A 184 -3.19 -6.19 -4.69
C GLN A 184 -3.87 -7.01 -5.80
N GLN A 185 -4.89 -6.47 -6.47
CA GLN A 185 -5.68 -7.20 -7.48
C GLN A 185 -4.87 -7.72 -8.67
N GLY A 186 -3.75 -7.05 -8.99
CA GLY A 186 -2.82 -7.46 -10.04
C GLY A 186 -1.86 -8.59 -9.66
N CYS A 187 -1.73 -8.91 -8.37
CA CYS A 187 -0.80 -9.92 -7.87
C CYS A 187 -1.18 -11.34 -8.29
N HIS A 188 -0.17 -12.20 -8.46
CA HIS A 188 -0.36 -13.57 -8.90
C HIS A 188 -1.15 -14.41 -7.90
N ASN A 189 -0.87 -14.24 -6.61
CA ASN A 189 -1.54 -14.93 -5.50
C ASN A 189 -2.73 -14.15 -4.93
N PHE A 190 -3.38 -13.26 -5.71
CA PHE A 190 -4.56 -12.54 -5.24
C PHE A 190 -5.70 -13.46 -4.76
N PHE A 191 -5.72 -14.72 -5.21
CA PHE A 191 -6.63 -15.74 -4.68
C PHE A 191 -6.53 -15.88 -3.16
N GLU A 192 -5.34 -15.74 -2.56
CA GLU A 192 -5.12 -15.79 -1.10
C GLU A 192 -5.81 -14.65 -0.34
N GLY A 193 -6.27 -13.62 -1.05
CA GLY A 193 -7.09 -12.54 -0.49
C GLY A 193 -8.36 -13.04 0.20
N TRP A 194 -8.85 -14.24 -0.14
CA TRP A 194 -9.99 -14.88 0.53
C TRP A 194 -9.75 -15.02 2.04
N ARG A 195 -8.52 -15.36 2.44
CA ARG A 195 -8.16 -15.58 3.85
C ARG A 195 -8.15 -14.27 4.63
N ILE A 196 -7.69 -13.19 4.00
CA ILE A 196 -7.70 -11.83 4.57
C ILE A 196 -9.13 -11.34 4.75
N GLN A 197 -9.98 -11.50 3.73
CA GLN A 197 -11.40 -11.15 3.82
C GLN A 197 -12.11 -11.96 4.91
N TYR A 198 -11.83 -13.25 5.01
CA TYR A 198 -12.36 -14.12 6.06
C TYR A 198 -12.01 -13.59 7.46
N ILE A 199 -10.75 -13.22 7.70
CA ILE A 199 -10.33 -12.65 9.00
C ILE A 199 -11.15 -11.40 9.33
N ILE A 200 -11.23 -10.46 8.38
CA ILE A 200 -11.92 -9.18 8.60
C ILE A 200 -13.41 -9.41 8.85
N GLN A 201 -14.07 -10.21 8.01
CA GLN A 201 -15.50 -10.50 8.14
C GLN A 201 -15.82 -11.09 9.52
N TYR A 202 -15.08 -12.11 9.95
CA TYR A 202 -15.33 -12.77 11.22
C TYR A 202 -14.90 -11.93 12.43
N ALA A 203 -13.85 -11.12 12.31
CA ALA A 203 -13.46 -10.19 13.37
C ALA A 203 -14.57 -9.16 13.65
N ILE A 204 -15.14 -8.59 12.58
CA ILE A 204 -16.24 -7.63 12.68
C ILE A 204 -17.52 -8.31 13.19
N ALA A 205 -17.87 -9.48 12.66
CA ALA A 205 -19.01 -10.26 13.13
C ALA A 205 -18.89 -10.62 14.62
N LYS A 206 -17.72 -11.08 15.08
CA LYS A 206 -17.45 -11.35 16.51
C LYS A 206 -17.56 -10.09 17.37
N THR A 207 -17.17 -8.94 16.84
CA THR A 207 -17.29 -7.65 17.54
C THR A 207 -18.75 -7.24 17.71
N ILE A 208 -19.56 -7.38 16.67
CA ILE A 208 -21.01 -7.11 16.73
C ILE A 208 -21.72 -8.09 17.65
N GLY A 209 -21.39 -9.38 17.54
CA GLY A 209 -21.92 -10.44 18.40
C GLY A 209 -21.65 -10.13 19.87
N ARG A 210 -20.40 -9.77 20.21
CA ARG A 210 -20.05 -9.38 21.58
C ARG A 210 -20.76 -8.10 22.07
N LYS A 211 -21.02 -7.15 21.18
CA LYS A 211 -21.74 -5.90 21.51
C LYS A 211 -23.20 -6.15 21.91
N HIS A 212 -23.84 -7.14 21.29
CA HIS A 212 -25.25 -7.48 21.52
C HIS A 212 -25.46 -8.74 22.36
N ASP A 213 -24.38 -9.31 22.91
CA ASP A 213 -24.37 -10.59 23.61
C ASP A 213 -25.03 -11.72 22.79
N MET A 214 -24.67 -11.77 21.50
CA MET A 214 -25.21 -12.73 20.54
C MET A 214 -24.15 -13.76 20.15
N SER A 215 -24.58 -15.01 19.96
CA SER A 215 -23.75 -16.03 19.32
C SER A 215 -23.44 -15.66 17.87
N MET A 216 -22.37 -16.25 17.30
CA MET A 216 -22.01 -16.04 15.89
C MET A 216 -23.14 -16.45 14.94
N LYS A 217 -23.82 -17.57 15.22
CA LYS A 217 -24.96 -18.05 14.44
C LYS A 217 -26.13 -17.05 14.47
N ALA A 218 -26.44 -16.52 15.65
CA ALA A 218 -27.49 -15.50 15.80
C ALA A 218 -27.11 -14.19 15.09
N THR A 219 -25.83 -13.82 15.14
CA THR A 219 -25.31 -12.62 14.47
C THR A 219 -25.49 -12.72 12.95
N PHE A 220 -25.04 -13.80 12.33
CA PHE A 220 -25.21 -13.99 10.88
C PHE A 220 -26.67 -14.20 10.47
N LYS A 221 -27.51 -14.81 11.33
CA LYS A 221 -28.96 -14.89 11.08
C LYS A 221 -29.62 -13.50 11.04
N LYS A 222 -29.17 -12.57 11.88
CA LYS A 222 -29.76 -11.22 12.00
C LYS A 222 -29.24 -10.25 10.95
N PHE A 223 -27.93 -10.22 10.72
CA PHE A 223 -27.29 -9.23 9.84
C PHE A 223 -26.92 -9.79 8.46
N GLY A 224 -27.07 -11.10 8.23
CA GLY A 224 -26.65 -11.79 7.01
C GLY A 224 -25.13 -11.90 6.87
N ASP A 225 -24.67 -12.57 5.82
CA ASP A 225 -23.24 -12.82 5.58
C ASP A 225 -22.42 -11.53 5.42
N ARG A 226 -23.03 -10.50 4.82
CA ARG A 226 -22.40 -9.20 4.59
C ARG A 226 -22.55 -8.21 5.75
N LEU A 227 -23.17 -8.64 6.86
CA LEU A 227 -23.39 -7.79 8.03
C LEU A 227 -24.12 -6.49 7.66
N ASN A 228 -25.26 -6.60 6.97
CA ASN A 228 -26.08 -5.48 6.54
C ASN A 228 -26.74 -4.82 7.76
N TYR A 229 -26.64 -3.49 7.84
CA TYR A 229 -27.21 -2.70 8.93
C TYR A 229 -27.78 -1.38 8.40
N THR A 230 -29.04 -1.10 8.74
CA THR A 230 -29.74 0.13 8.39
C THR A 230 -29.76 1.07 9.59
N TYR A 231 -29.49 2.37 9.35
CA TYR A 231 -29.47 3.41 10.39
C TYR A 231 -29.90 4.76 9.83
N THR A 232 -30.45 5.60 10.69
CA THR A 232 -30.85 6.97 10.33
C THR A 232 -29.66 7.91 10.48
N SER A 233 -29.30 8.63 9.41
CA SER A 233 -28.25 9.64 9.44
C SER A 233 -28.68 10.83 10.32
N ALA A 234 -27.73 11.63 10.82
CA ALA A 234 -28.03 12.88 11.54
C ALA A 234 -28.91 13.89 10.76
N LYS A 235 -29.07 13.70 9.44
CA LYS A 235 -29.94 14.49 8.56
C LYS A 235 -31.32 13.85 8.34
N GLY A 236 -31.72 12.87 9.15
CA GLY A 236 -33.01 12.16 9.04
C GLY A 236 -33.11 11.13 7.91
N VAL A 237 -32.10 11.00 7.04
CA VAL A 237 -32.12 10.07 5.90
C VAL A 237 -31.71 8.66 6.33
N ALA A 238 -32.53 7.66 5.99
CA ALA A 238 -32.19 6.25 6.16
C ALA A 238 -31.00 5.86 5.27
N LYS A 239 -29.99 5.22 5.86
CA LYS A 239 -28.79 4.74 5.18
C LYS A 239 -28.54 3.29 5.52
N GLU A 240 -28.04 2.56 4.54
CA GLU A 240 -27.60 1.18 4.72
C GLU A 240 -26.07 1.12 4.69
N THR A 241 -25.51 0.28 5.57
CA THR A 241 -24.10 -0.07 5.59
C THR A 241 -23.94 -1.57 5.59
N TYR A 242 -23.02 -2.07 4.78
CA TYR A 242 -22.69 -3.48 4.69
C TYR A 242 -21.20 -3.65 4.44
N LEU A 243 -20.68 -4.84 4.71
CA LEU A 243 -19.31 -5.20 4.38
C LEU A 243 -19.19 -5.45 2.88
N ALA A 244 -18.44 -4.59 2.19
CA ALA A 244 -18.22 -4.61 0.74
C ALA A 244 -17.21 -5.71 0.36
N MET A 245 -17.62 -6.96 0.54
CA MET A 245 -16.82 -8.14 0.23
C MET A 245 -16.57 -8.30 -1.27
N TYR A 246 -15.37 -8.77 -1.63
CA TYR A 246 -15.02 -9.17 -2.98
C TYR A 246 -15.83 -10.40 -3.39
N LYS A 247 -16.48 -10.31 -4.55
CA LYS A 247 -17.25 -11.42 -5.16
C LYS A 247 -16.33 -12.54 -5.65
N SER A 248 -15.14 -12.19 -6.13
CA SER A 248 -14.15 -13.14 -6.62
C SER A 248 -12.74 -12.65 -6.32
N PHE A 249 -11.86 -13.61 -6.03
CA PHE A 249 -10.42 -13.38 -5.85
C PHE A 249 -9.62 -13.80 -7.08
N ARG A 250 -10.25 -13.72 -8.26
CA ARG A 250 -9.55 -13.95 -9.52
C ARG A 250 -8.64 -12.77 -9.79
N ARG A 251 -7.37 -13.05 -10.09
CA ARG A 251 -6.39 -12.04 -10.48
C ARG A 251 -6.88 -11.21 -11.67
N ASN A 252 -6.81 -9.90 -11.55
CA ASN A 252 -7.01 -8.98 -12.66
C ASN A 252 -5.67 -8.76 -13.38
N LYS A 253 -5.52 -9.32 -14.59
CA LYS A 253 -4.26 -9.24 -15.36
C LYS A 253 -3.97 -7.83 -15.87
N GLU A 254 -5.00 -7.02 -16.10
CA GLU A 254 -4.89 -5.68 -16.66
C GLU A 254 -4.71 -4.61 -15.58
N PHE A 255 -4.86 -4.97 -14.30
CA PHE A 255 -4.82 -4.04 -13.18
C PHE A 255 -3.61 -3.09 -13.23
N PHE A 256 -2.39 -3.63 -13.36
CA PHE A 256 -1.18 -2.82 -13.40
C PHE A 256 -1.06 -1.98 -14.68
N ASN A 257 -1.54 -2.48 -15.82
CA ASN A 257 -1.53 -1.74 -17.08
C ASN A 257 -2.49 -0.55 -17.02
N ASN A 258 -3.70 -0.77 -16.52
CA ASN A 258 -4.71 0.28 -16.35
C ASN A 258 -4.25 1.32 -15.34
N TRP A 259 -3.56 0.89 -14.27
CA TRP A 259 -2.99 1.81 -13.29
C TRP A 259 -1.85 2.64 -13.88
N LEU A 260 -0.98 2.03 -14.69
CA LEU A 260 0.08 2.74 -15.41
C LEU A 260 -0.48 3.76 -16.41
N GLN A 261 -1.59 3.44 -17.09
CA GLN A 261 -2.27 4.39 -17.98
C GLN A 261 -2.83 5.58 -17.20
N LYS A 262 -3.52 5.33 -16.10
CA LYS A 262 -4.05 6.40 -15.22
C LYS A 262 -2.97 7.33 -14.67
N LEU A 263 -1.76 6.82 -14.42
CA LEU A 263 -0.64 7.66 -13.99
C LEU A 263 -0.12 8.60 -15.09
N LYS A 264 -0.34 8.26 -16.37
CA LYS A 264 0.07 9.06 -17.52
C LYS A 264 -0.97 10.11 -17.91
N GLU A 265 -2.20 9.97 -17.42
CA GLU A 265 -3.25 10.95 -17.63
C GLU A 265 -2.92 12.22 -16.83
N PRO A 266 -3.04 13.42 -17.44
CA PRO A 266 -2.86 14.67 -16.71
C PRO A 266 -3.94 14.76 -15.63
N ILE A 267 -3.51 14.81 -14.37
CA ILE A 267 -4.42 15.01 -13.26
C ILE A 267 -4.78 16.50 -13.24
N GLU A 268 -5.98 16.83 -13.71
CA GLU A 268 -6.59 18.11 -13.35
C GLU A 268 -6.84 18.09 -11.84
N TYR A 269 -6.01 18.82 -11.10
CA TYR A 269 -6.33 19.15 -9.72
C TYR A 269 -7.59 20.01 -9.75
N LEU A 270 -8.74 19.37 -9.57
CA LEU A 270 -9.97 20.05 -9.16
C LEU A 270 -9.68 20.66 -7.79
N ASP A 271 -9.12 21.86 -7.86
CA ASP A 271 -8.88 22.74 -6.74
C ASP A 271 -10.27 23.07 -6.19
N LYS A 272 -10.78 22.23 -5.29
CA LYS A 272 -12.01 22.50 -4.54
C LYS A 272 -11.69 23.66 -3.62
N LYS A 273 -11.67 24.87 -4.18
CA LYS A 273 -11.59 26.16 -3.51
C LYS A 273 -12.89 26.40 -2.73
N GLN A 274 -13.26 25.49 -1.83
CA GLN A 274 -14.08 25.89 -0.69
C GLN A 274 -13.19 26.77 0.15
N ASN A 275 -13.36 28.08 0.01
CA ASN A 275 -12.63 29.06 0.80
C ASN A 275 -12.77 28.68 2.29
N PRO A 276 -11.68 28.31 2.99
CA PRO A 276 -11.75 27.92 4.39
C PRO A 276 -12.36 29.01 5.29
N LEU A 277 -12.37 30.26 4.81
CA LEU A 277 -12.94 31.46 5.45
C LEU A 277 -14.47 31.56 5.29
N SER A 278 -15.13 30.69 4.54
CA SER A 278 -16.60 30.67 4.44
C SER A 278 -17.28 30.04 5.67
N LYS A 279 -16.50 29.72 6.72
CA LYS A 279 -17.00 29.12 7.96
C LYS A 279 -17.31 30.22 8.96
N THR A 280 -18.41 30.04 9.70
CA THR A 280 -18.80 30.88 10.83
C THR A 280 -17.76 30.84 11.94
N CYS A 281 -17.75 31.86 12.79
CA CYS A 281 -16.86 31.92 13.96
C CYS A 281 -17.07 30.70 14.86
N TYR A 282 -15.98 30.04 15.25
CA TYR A 282 -16.02 28.84 16.10
C TYR A 282 -16.55 29.12 17.51
N LEU A 283 -16.39 30.35 18.01
CA LEU A 283 -16.79 30.74 19.36
C LEU A 283 -18.21 31.31 19.38
N CYS A 284 -18.49 32.38 18.62
CA CYS A 284 -19.78 33.06 18.66
C CYS A 284 -20.76 32.67 17.55
N GLY A 285 -20.33 31.89 16.54
CA GLY A 285 -21.19 31.51 15.41
C GLY A 285 -21.44 32.61 14.37
N ASP A 286 -20.88 33.80 14.54
CA ASP A 286 -21.05 34.93 13.62
C ASP A 286 -20.50 34.59 12.21
N PRO A 287 -21.30 34.77 11.14
CA PRO A 287 -20.87 34.56 9.75
C PRO A 287 -19.96 35.67 9.18
N GLN A 288 -19.82 36.82 9.84
CA GLN A 288 -19.11 37.97 9.24
C GLN A 288 -17.57 37.90 9.39
N GLN A 289 -16.87 38.05 8.26
CA GLN A 289 -15.41 38.20 8.09
C GLN A 289 -14.55 37.44 9.12
N THR A 290 -14.52 36.11 9.01
CA THR A 290 -13.68 35.29 9.89
C THR A 290 -12.22 35.31 9.46
N LYS A 291 -11.30 35.37 10.43
CA LYS A 291 -9.86 35.16 10.26
C LYS A 291 -9.49 33.78 10.80
N MET A 292 -8.45 33.18 10.23
CA MET A 292 -7.96 31.88 10.67
C MET A 292 -6.98 32.06 11.83
N TYR A 293 -7.30 31.49 12.99
CA TYR A 293 -6.39 31.43 14.14
C TYR A 293 -5.62 30.10 14.13
N HIS A 294 -4.29 30.19 14.14
CA HIS A 294 -3.39 29.05 14.04
C HIS A 294 -2.68 28.82 15.36
N ARG A 295 -2.66 27.57 15.84
CA ARG A 295 -1.74 27.18 16.91
C ARG A 295 -0.40 26.73 16.35
N ARG A 296 0.67 26.97 17.12
CA ARG A 296 1.98 26.35 16.87
C ARG A 296 1.88 24.82 16.98
N ARG A 297 2.86 24.12 16.39
CA ARG A 297 2.95 22.65 16.51
C ARG A 297 3.01 22.26 17.99
N LYS A 298 2.43 21.11 18.34
CA LYS A 298 2.35 20.62 19.72
C LYS A 298 3.73 20.56 20.41
N SER A 299 4.79 20.27 19.66
CA SER A 299 6.18 20.24 20.13
C SER A 299 6.75 21.59 20.54
N LEU A 300 6.15 22.70 20.09
CA LEU A 300 6.61 24.07 20.32
C LEU A 300 5.72 24.84 21.31
N LEU A 301 4.78 24.17 21.97
CA LEU A 301 3.88 24.79 22.94
C LEU A 301 4.53 24.71 24.33
N GLN A 302 4.57 25.84 25.03
CA GLN A 302 5.02 25.92 26.42
C GLN A 302 3.83 25.80 27.38
N LEU A 303 4.03 25.12 28.51
CA LEU A 303 3.05 25.01 29.59
C LEU A 303 3.16 26.22 30.53
N PRO A 304 2.04 26.74 31.10
CA PRO A 304 0.67 26.29 30.90
C PRO A 304 0.08 26.76 29.56
N TYR A 305 -0.68 25.88 28.89
CA TYR A 305 -1.29 26.24 27.61
C TYR A 305 -2.41 27.28 27.78
N PRO A 306 -2.50 28.26 26.85
CA PRO A 306 -3.68 29.09 26.69
C PRO A 306 -4.97 28.26 26.60
N HIS A 307 -6.08 28.77 27.13
CA HIS A 307 -7.35 28.04 27.17
C HIS A 307 -7.84 27.66 25.77
N ILE A 308 -7.66 28.53 24.77
CA ILE A 308 -7.99 28.21 23.37
C ILE A 308 -7.15 27.04 22.82
N VAL A 309 -5.88 26.95 23.20
CA VAL A 309 -4.96 25.93 22.69
C VAL A 309 -5.32 24.57 23.28
N LYS A 310 -5.77 24.52 24.54
CA LYS A 310 -6.33 23.31 25.16
C LYS A 310 -7.53 22.79 24.36
N GLU A 311 -8.44 23.67 23.96
CA GLU A 311 -9.58 23.30 23.11
C GLU A 311 -9.16 22.87 21.70
N MET A 312 -8.21 23.56 21.07
CA MET A 312 -7.66 23.15 19.76
C MET A 312 -6.96 21.77 19.80
N ILE A 313 -6.31 21.43 20.93
CA ILE A 313 -5.79 20.08 21.17
C ILE A 313 -6.94 19.08 21.25
N ARG A 314 -7.98 19.38 22.04
CA ARG A 314 -9.15 18.51 22.25
C ARG A 314 -9.90 18.18 20.97
N ILE A 315 -10.15 19.17 20.10
CA ILE A 315 -10.83 18.97 18.81
C ILE A 315 -9.92 18.43 17.71
N ASN A 316 -8.64 18.20 18.02
CA ASN A 316 -7.61 17.75 17.08
C ASN A 316 -7.52 18.61 15.80
N ARG A 317 -7.62 19.94 15.93
CA ARG A 317 -7.43 20.88 14.82
C ARG A 317 -6.21 21.77 15.05
N ARG A 318 -5.55 22.21 13.97
CA ARG A 318 -4.44 23.19 14.03
C ARG A 318 -4.90 24.62 13.80
N GLN A 319 -6.10 24.79 13.25
CA GLN A 319 -6.64 26.05 12.78
C GLN A 319 -8.13 26.11 13.12
N ILE A 320 -8.61 27.28 13.56
CA ILE A 320 -10.03 27.57 13.81
C ILE A 320 -10.39 28.94 13.20
N CYS A 321 -11.61 29.09 12.70
CA CYS A 321 -12.12 30.37 12.19
C CYS A 321 -12.66 31.19 13.36
N LEU A 322 -12.21 32.44 13.51
CA LEU A 322 -12.69 33.37 14.53
C LEU A 322 -13.10 34.70 13.87
N CYS A 323 -14.16 35.34 14.36
CA CYS A 323 -14.42 36.73 13.99
C CYS A 323 -13.34 37.66 14.60
N PRO A 324 -13.18 38.90 14.11
CA PRO A 324 -12.11 39.80 14.57
C PRO A 324 -12.15 40.07 16.07
N THR A 325 -13.35 40.17 16.66
CA THR A 325 -13.55 40.41 18.09
C THR A 325 -13.08 39.21 18.93
N CYS A 326 -13.52 38.01 18.58
CA CYS A 326 -13.07 36.78 19.23
C CYS A 326 -11.57 36.52 19.03
N PHE A 327 -11.01 36.89 17.88
CA PHE A 327 -9.58 36.74 17.61
C PHE A 327 -8.75 37.58 18.60
N GLN A 328 -9.13 38.85 18.81
CA GLN A 328 -8.47 39.74 19.77
C GLN A 328 -8.59 39.24 21.21
N GLN A 329 -9.78 38.77 21.61
CA GLN A 329 -10.00 38.19 22.95
C GLN A 329 -9.15 36.93 23.18
N VAL A 330 -8.97 36.11 22.15
CA VAL A 330 -8.14 34.92 22.19
C VAL A 330 -6.65 35.27 22.27
N GLU A 331 -6.17 36.24 21.49
CA GLU A 331 -4.78 36.71 21.56
C GLU A 331 -4.45 37.33 22.91
N ALA A 332 -5.39 38.08 23.47
CA ALA A 332 -5.26 38.71 24.79
C ALA A 332 -5.46 37.72 25.97
N ASN A 333 -5.74 36.43 25.71
CA ASN A 333 -6.04 35.42 26.73
C ASN A 333 -7.18 35.81 27.70
N GLN A 334 -8.14 36.61 27.24
CA GLN A 334 -9.22 37.14 28.09
C GLN A 334 -10.41 36.17 28.26
N LEU A 335 -10.39 35.04 27.56
CA LEU A 335 -11.47 34.05 27.60
C LEU A 335 -11.16 32.92 28.57
N GLU A 336 -12.03 32.74 29.56
CA GLU A 336 -11.97 31.58 30.44
C GLU A 336 -12.38 30.30 29.69
N TYR A 337 -11.80 29.18 30.08
CA TYR A 337 -12.09 27.87 29.49
C TYR A 337 -13.59 27.51 29.51
N ASN A 338 -14.30 27.92 30.56
CA ASN A 338 -15.74 27.68 30.73
C ASN A 338 -16.60 28.48 29.73
N GLN A 339 -16.14 29.64 29.29
CA GLN A 339 -16.84 30.46 28.28
C GLN A 339 -16.69 29.85 26.89
N ILE A 340 -15.49 29.36 26.57
CA ILE A 340 -15.18 28.67 25.30
C ILE A 340 -16.00 27.37 25.16
N THR A 341 -16.25 26.66 26.27
CA THR A 341 -17.06 25.44 26.26
C THR A 341 -18.56 25.69 26.31
N LYS A 342 -19.04 26.77 26.96
CA LYS A 342 -20.47 27.12 27.05
C LYS A 342 -21.06 27.67 25.75
N GLN A 343 -20.33 28.49 25.00
CA GLN A 343 -20.79 29.06 23.72
C GLN A 343 -21.11 28.00 22.65
N ARG A 344 -20.73 26.74 22.90
CA ARG A 344 -20.98 25.59 22.03
C ARG A 344 -22.39 24.99 22.14
N LYS A 345 -23.12 25.23 23.24
CA LYS A 345 -24.46 24.61 23.42
C LYS A 345 -25.55 25.23 22.52
N LEU A 346 -25.22 26.25 21.74
CA LEU A 346 -26.14 26.96 20.86
C LEU A 346 -26.00 26.57 19.37
N TYR A 347 -25.19 25.55 19.04
CA TYR A 347 -25.02 25.04 17.66
C TYR A 347 -24.95 23.52 17.55
#